data_AF-A0A0M3KBF8-F1
#
_entry.id   AF-A0A0M3KBF8-F1
#
_cell.length_a   1.000
_cell.length_b   1.000
_cell.length_c   1.000
_cell.angle_alpha   90.00
_cell.angle_beta   90.00
_cell.angle_gamma   90.00
#
_symmetry.space_group_name_H-M   'P 1'
#
loop_
_entity.id
_entity.type
_entity.pdbx_description
1 polymer ?
#
loop_
_entity_poly.entity_id
_entity_poly.type
_entity_poly.pdbx_seq_one_letter_code
_entity_poly.pdbx_strand_id
1 'polypeptide(L)' 'RVHLQVTVSDYDRVGSNERIGHVIIGNNTNGIALKQWQDMLATPRRSVAQWHTLMPFHDD' A
#
# COMPACT_ATOMS: atom_id res chain seq x y z
N ARG A 1 -1.30 -14.59 -8.59
CA ARG A 1 -2.23 -13.65 -7.92
C ARG A 1 -1.55 -12.28 -7.88
N VAL A 2 -2.30 -11.18 -8.00
CA VAL A 2 -1.75 -9.81 -8.10
C VAL A 2 -2.08 -9.01 -6.83
N HIS A 3 -1.17 -8.11 -6.42
CA HIS A 3 -1.35 -7.14 -5.35
C HIS A 3 -0.59 -5.85 -5.72
N LEU A 4 -0.92 -4.75 -5.04
CA LEU A 4 -0.19 -3.50 -5.11
C LEU A 4 0.58 -3.28 -3.81
N GLN A 5 1.87 -3.01 -3.89
CA GLN A 5 2.66 -2.53 -2.76
C GLN A 5 2.94 -1.04 -2.96
N VAL A 6 2.48 -0.21 -2.02
CA VAL A 6 2.73 1.23 -2.01
C VAL A 6 3.74 1.52 -0.92
N THR A 7 4.84 2.18 -1.27
CA THR A 7 5.91 2.55 -0.35
C THR A 7 6.01 4.07 -0.26
N VAL A 8 6.13 4.57 0.95
CA VAL A 8 6.43 5.98 1.22
C VAL A 8 7.91 6.07 1.60
N SER A 9 8.63 6.95 0.91
CA SER A 9 10.05 7.18 1.11
C SER A 9 10.32 8.65 1.38
N ASP A 10 11.28 8.91 2.26
CA ASP A 10 11.89 10.24 2.40
C ASP A 10 12.91 10.44 1.28
N TYR A 11 12.90 11.63 0.68
CA TYR A 11 13.73 11.93 -0.48
C TYR A 11 15.06 12.54 -0.06
N ASP A 12 16.16 11.91 -0.46
CA ASP A 12 17.51 12.41 -0.25
C ASP A 12 18.14 12.91 -1.56
N ARG A 13 18.75 14.10 -1.52
CA ARG A 13 19.35 14.72 -2.72
C ARG A 13 20.66 14.04 -3.14
N VAL A 14 21.44 13.56 -2.18
CA VAL A 14 22.80 13.01 -2.38
C VAL A 14 22.85 11.51 -2.10
N GLY A 15 22.09 11.05 -1.09
CA GLY A 15 22.02 9.65 -0.69
C GLY A 15 20.91 8.86 -1.37
N SER A 16 20.74 7.61 -0.94
CA SER A 16 19.57 6.80 -1.29
C SER A 16 18.39 7.19 -0.42
N ASN A 17 17.20 7.35 -1.02
CA ASN A 17 15.97 7.62 -0.30
C ASN A 17 15.71 6.61 0.83
N GLU A 18 15.44 7.11 2.03
CA GLU A 18 15.04 6.29 3.16
C GLU A 18 13.60 5.81 3.00
N ARG A 19 13.34 4.54 3.34
CA ARG A 19 11.98 3.98 3.30
C ARG A 19 11.31 4.21 4.65
N ILE A 20 10.25 5.02 4.68
CA ILE A 20 9.49 5.31 5.91
C ILE A 20 8.57 4.12 6.25
N GLY A 21 7.85 3.59 5.26
CA GLY A 21 6.91 2.49 5.48
C GLY A 21 6.14 2.11 4.22
N HIS A 22 5.30 1.09 4.32
CA HIS A 22 4.55 0.58 3.18
C HIS A 22 3.16 0.06 3.55
N VAL A 23 2.34 -0.16 2.52
CA VAL A 23 1.11 -0.94 2.60
C VAL A 23 1.02 -1.87 1.41
N ILE A 24 0.51 -3.07 1.66
CA ILE A 24 0.15 -4.03 0.61
C ILE A 24 -1.37 -4.05 0.50
N ILE A 25 -1.90 -3.90 -0.72
CA ILE A 25 -3.33 -3.93 -1.03
C ILE A 25 -3.55 -5.07 -2.03
N GLY A 26 -4.33 -6.07 -1.65
CA GLY A 26 -4.53 -7.25 -2.48
C GLY A 26 -5.34 -8.35 -1.82
N ASN A 27 -5.61 -9.42 -2.58
CA ASN A 27 -6.49 -10.50 -2.16
C ASN A 27 -5.96 -11.39 -1.01
N ASN A 28 -4.68 -11.25 -0.64
CA ASN A 28 -4.05 -11.98 0.46
C ASN A 28 -3.69 -11.04 1.64
N THR A 29 -4.38 -9.91 1.75
CA THR A 29 -4.23 -8.94 2.84
C THR A 29 -5.43 -9.04 3.78
N ASN A 30 -5.38 -8.34 4.92
CA ASN A 30 -6.44 -8.36 5.92
C ASN A 30 -6.97 -6.93 6.17
N GLY A 31 -8.12 -6.83 6.84
CA GLY A 31 -8.67 -5.55 7.29
C GLY A 31 -8.94 -4.56 6.15
N ILE A 32 -8.51 -3.31 6.34
CA ILE A 32 -8.82 -2.19 5.45
C ILE A 32 -8.21 -2.37 4.04
N ALA A 33 -7.02 -2.99 3.94
CA ALA A 33 -6.36 -3.28 2.67
C ALA A 33 -7.17 -4.27 1.80
N LEU A 34 -7.69 -5.34 2.42
CA LEU A 34 -8.55 -6.29 1.72
C LEU A 34 -9.86 -5.64 1.28
N LYS A 35 -10.45 -4.83 2.18
CA LYS A 35 -11.69 -4.12 1.88
C LYS A 35 -11.53 -3.19 0.69
N GLN A 36 -10.48 -2.36 0.64
CA GLN A 36 -10.25 -1.47 -0.51
C GLN A 36 -10.07 -2.28 -1.80
N TRP A 37 -9.34 -3.39 -1.75
CA TRP A 37 -9.17 -4.27 -2.91
C TRP A 37 -10.50 -4.81 -3.42
N GLN A 38 -11.37 -5.26 -2.51
CA GLN A 38 -12.72 -5.74 -2.85
C GLN A 38 -13.59 -4.62 -3.44
N ASP A 39 -13.56 -3.42 -2.85
CA ASP A 39 -14.32 -2.27 -3.33
C ASP A 39 -13.90 -1.85 -4.75
N MET A 40 -12.59 -1.89 -5.05
CA MET A 40 -12.06 -1.62 -6.39
C MET A 40 -12.55 -2.63 -7.44
N LEU A 41 -12.58 -3.92 -7.08
CA LEU A 41 -13.05 -4.99 -7.98
C LEU A 41 -14.58 -4.94 -8.16
N ALA A 42 -15.32 -4.58 -7.12
CA ALA A 42 -16.78 -4.48 -7.15
C ALA A 42 -17.27 -3.26 -7.95
N THR A 43 -16.44 -2.22 -8.11
CA THR A 43 -16.83 -0.98 -8.80
C THR A 43 -15.88 -0.58 -9.94
N PRO A 44 -15.86 -1.33 -11.05
CA PRO A 44 -15.00 -1.02 -12.19
C PRO A 44 -15.19 0.42 -12.69
N ARG A 45 -14.08 1.10 -12.99
CA ARG A 45 -14.01 2.50 -13.48
C ARG A 45 -14.51 3.56 -12.49
N ARG A 46 -14.79 3.19 -11.23
CA ARG A 46 -14.99 4.15 -10.15
C ARG A 46 -13.73 4.23 -9.29
N SER A 47 -13.36 5.43 -8.89
CA SER A 47 -12.25 5.64 -7.95
C SER A 47 -12.67 5.23 -6.54
N VAL A 48 -11.79 4.52 -5.84
CA VAL A 48 -11.94 4.19 -4.41
C VAL A 48 -10.83 4.89 -3.64
N ALA A 49 -11.20 5.77 -2.72
CA ALA A 49 -10.28 6.46 -1.81
C ALA A 49 -10.35 5.84 -0.41
N GLN A 50 -9.19 5.56 0.19
CA GLN A 50 -9.08 4.98 1.52
C GLN A 50 -7.72 5.33 2.14
N TRP A 51 -7.72 5.67 3.44
CA TRP A 51 -6.49 5.86 4.20
C TRP A 51 -5.97 4.53 4.75
N HIS A 52 -4.64 4.38 4.82
CA HIS A 52 -3.97 3.22 5.43
C HIS A 52 -2.88 3.69 6.40
N THR A 53 -2.75 2.96 7.50
CA THR A 53 -1.57 3.08 8.35
C THR A 53 -0.39 2.39 7.67
N LEU A 54 0.75 3.08 7.57
CA LEU A 54 1.97 2.50 7.03
C LEU A 54 2.51 1.44 7.99
N MET A 55 2.88 0.29 7.45
CA MET A 55 3.61 -0.75 8.17
C MET A 55 5.11 -0.48 8.07
N PRO A 56 5.87 -0.69 9.17
CA PRO A 56 7.32 -0.65 9.11
C PRO A 56 7.83 -1.74 8.18
N PHE A 57 8.96 -1.48 7.53
CA PHE A 57 9.77 -2.57 6.99
C PHE A 57 10.45 -3.21 8.20
N HIS A 58 10.12 -4.46 8.52
CA HIS A 58 10.90 -5.18 9.52
C HIS A 58 12.30 -5.38 8.90
N ASP A 59 13.34 -5.03 9.65
CA ASP A 59 14.69 -5.45 9.31
C ASP A 59 14.73 -6.97 9.49
N ASP A 60 14.96 -7.71 8.40
CA ASP A 60 15.31 -9.13 8.46
C ASP A 60 16.63 -9.34 9.23
#